data_AF-A0A7K3LGN4-F1
#
_entry.id   AF-A0A7K3LGN4-F1
#
_cell.length_a   1.000
_cell.length_b   1.000
_cell.length_c   1.000
_cell.angle_alpha   90.00
_cell.angle_beta   90.00
_cell.angle_gamma   90.00
#
_symmetry.space_group_name_H-M   'P 1'
#
loop_
_entity.id
_entity.type
_entity.pdbx_description
1 polymer ?
#
loop_
_entity_poly.entity_id
_entity_poly.type
_entity_poly.pdbx_seq_one_letter_code
_entity_poly.pdbx_strand_id
1 'polypeptide(L)'
;HTWRVTWNQSGMYFWQDYVDGMEPYFSVPAVGIEDVEEPVRVWPFNDPGYTVFPILNLAVGGSGGGDARQGSYPADMLIDWVRVF
;
A
#
# COMPACT_ATOMS: atom_id res chain seq x y z
N HIS A 1 -10.02 10.53 5.17
CA HIS A 1 -10.23 9.11 4.86
C HIS A 1 -9.37 8.25 5.77
N THR A 2 -9.78 7.02 6.04
CA THR A 2 -8.94 5.97 6.62
C THR A 2 -8.52 5.00 5.51
N TRP A 3 -7.27 4.57 5.54
CA TRP A 3 -6.71 3.62 4.57
C TRP A 3 -6.29 2.37 5.34
N ARG A 4 -6.87 1.22 4.99
CA ARG A 4 -6.64 -0.05 5.68
C ARG A 4 -6.13 -1.08 4.68
N VAL A 5 -5.14 -1.86 5.11
CA VAL A 5 -4.82 -3.16 4.53
C VAL A 5 -4.97 -4.23 5.61
N THR A 6 -5.58 -5.36 5.27
CA THR A 6 -5.45 -6.61 6.03
C THR A 6 -4.54 -7.51 5.22
N TRP A 7 -3.42 -7.93 5.80
CA TRP A 7 -2.51 -8.91 5.20
C TRP A 7 -2.52 -10.17 6.07
N ASN A 8 -2.81 -11.30 5.44
CA ASN A 8 -2.84 -12.61 6.07
C ASN A 8 -2.32 -13.69 5.09
N GLN A 9 -2.44 -14.96 5.47
CA GLN A 9 -1.93 -16.07 4.66
C GLN A 9 -2.55 -16.17 3.25
N SER A 10 -3.78 -15.70 3.04
CA SER A 10 -4.44 -15.78 1.73
C SER A 10 -4.14 -14.60 0.81
N GLY A 11 -3.61 -13.49 1.33
CA GLY A 11 -3.25 -12.33 0.52
C GLY A 11 -3.37 -10.99 1.26
N MET A 12 -3.55 -9.93 0.47
CA MET A 12 -3.73 -8.56 0.94
C MET A 12 -5.07 -8.00 0.44
N TYR A 13 -5.78 -7.31 1.31
CA TYR A 13 -7.11 -6.75 1.04
C TYR A 13 -7.15 -5.30 1.50
N PHE A 14 -7.65 -4.40 0.65
CA PHE A 14 -7.54 -2.95 0.85
C PHE A 14 -8.91 -2.28 0.95
N TRP A 15 -9.04 -1.36 1.89
CA TRP A 15 -10.25 -0.56 2.10
C TRP A 15 -9.92 0.92 2.25
N GLN A 16 -10.81 1.74 1.73
CA GLN A 16 -10.91 3.16 2.04
C GLN A 16 -12.16 3.32 2.91
N ASP A 17 -12.01 3.91 4.09
CA ASP A 17 -13.11 4.15 5.04
C ASP A 17 -13.85 2.88 5.48
N TYR A 18 -13.10 1.85 5.90
CA TYR A 18 -13.66 0.57 6.33
C TYR A 18 -14.79 0.70 7.36
N VAL A 19 -15.86 -0.06 7.12
CA VAL A 19 -16.93 -0.35 8.08
C VAL A 19 -17.21 -1.85 8.10
N ASP A 20 -17.76 -2.36 9.21
CA ASP A 20 -18.02 -3.79 9.37
C ASP A 20 -18.93 -4.32 8.25
N GLY A 21 -18.51 -5.41 7.62
CA GLY A 21 -19.20 -6.03 6.48
C GLY A 21 -18.91 -5.41 5.11
N MET A 22 -18.04 -4.39 5.03
CA MET A 22 -17.65 -3.80 3.75
C MET A 22 -16.68 -4.70 2.98
N GLU A 23 -16.92 -4.88 1.68
CA GLU A 23 -15.99 -5.56 0.76
C GLU A 23 -14.76 -4.69 0.45
N PRO A 24 -13.57 -5.29 0.26
CA PRO A 24 -12.37 -4.54 -0.14
C PRO A 24 -12.52 -3.98 -1.56
N TYR A 25 -11.98 -2.79 -1.80
CA TYR A 25 -11.95 -2.23 -3.14
C TYR A 25 -10.87 -2.89 -4.03
N PHE A 26 -9.86 -3.53 -3.41
CA PHE A 26 -8.78 -4.22 -4.10
C PHE A 26 -8.29 -5.42 -3.29
N SER A 27 -8.00 -6.52 -3.98
CA SER A 27 -7.54 -7.78 -3.38
C SER A 27 -6.38 -8.35 -4.18
N VAL A 28 -5.34 -8.81 -3.49
CA VAL A 28 -4.15 -9.45 -4.07
C VAL A 28 -3.99 -10.84 -3.44
N PRO A 29 -4.22 -11.93 -4.18
CA PRO A 29 -4.10 -13.28 -3.62
C PRO A 29 -2.63 -13.70 -3.47
N ALA A 30 -2.33 -14.48 -2.44
CA ALA A 30 -0.96 -14.96 -2.14
C ALA A 30 -0.42 -16.02 -3.12
N VAL A 31 -1.22 -16.45 -4.12
CA VAL A 31 -0.81 -17.41 -5.17
C VAL A 31 0.26 -16.85 -6.12
N GLY A 32 0.72 -15.62 -5.86
CA GLY A 32 1.82 -14.97 -6.54
C GLY A 32 1.35 -13.83 -7.46
N ILE A 33 2.08 -12.72 -7.43
CA ILE A 33 1.90 -11.64 -8.41
C ILE A 33 2.54 -12.11 -9.72
N GLU A 34 1.82 -12.00 -10.83
CA GLU A 34 2.38 -12.29 -12.15
C GLU A 34 3.51 -11.30 -12.43
N ASP A 35 4.74 -11.81 -12.52
CA ASP A 35 5.82 -11.07 -13.14
C ASP A 35 5.62 -11.19 -14.65
N VAL A 36 5.59 -10.04 -15.34
CA VAL A 36 5.37 -9.99 -16.79
C VAL A 36 6.65 -10.33 -17.56
N GLU A 37 7.81 -10.28 -16.89
CA GLU A 37 9.13 -10.48 -17.45
C GLU A 37 9.79 -11.78 -16.99
N GLU A 38 9.38 -12.34 -15.84
CA GLU A 38 9.87 -13.64 -15.34
C GLU A 38 8.76 -14.71 -15.20
N PRO A 39 9.01 -15.97 -15.62
CA PRO A 39 8.00 -17.03 -15.61
C PRO A 39 7.62 -17.55 -14.22
N VAL A 40 8.24 -17.01 -13.16
CA VAL A 40 7.98 -17.41 -11.77
C VAL A 40 7.29 -16.26 -11.06
N ARG A 41 6.07 -16.50 -10.58
CA ARG A 41 5.38 -15.54 -9.71
C ARG A 41 6.21 -15.33 -8.43
N VAL A 42 6.63 -14.10 -8.16
CA VAL A 42 7.40 -13.75 -6.95
C VAL A 42 6.46 -13.23 -5.87
N TRP A 43 6.44 -13.90 -4.71
CA TRP A 43 5.65 -13.50 -3.54
C TRP A 43 6.40 -13.82 -2.25
N PRO A 44 7.17 -12.87 -1.71
CA PRO A 44 7.95 -13.08 -0.48
C PRO A 44 7.11 -12.90 0.79
N PHE A 45 5.88 -12.39 0.67
CA PHE A 45 5.03 -12.03 1.82
C PHE A 45 4.43 -13.25 2.55
N ASN A 46 4.82 -14.47 2.18
CA ASN A 46 4.54 -15.66 2.98
C ASN A 46 5.83 -16.31 3.52
N ASP A 47 6.99 -15.70 3.30
CA ASP A 47 8.25 -16.23 3.79
C ASP A 47 8.27 -16.25 5.34
N PRO A 48 8.84 -17.29 5.97
CA PRO A 48 8.89 -17.39 7.42
C PRO A 48 9.61 -16.19 8.05
N GLY A 49 8.92 -15.50 8.97
CA GLY A 49 9.49 -14.36 9.70
C GLY A 49 9.55 -13.05 8.89
N TYR A 50 8.94 -13.01 7.70
CA TYR A 50 8.84 -11.77 6.93
C TYR A 50 8.04 -10.72 7.70
N THR A 51 8.58 -9.50 7.80
CA THR A 51 7.95 -8.37 8.49
C THR A 51 8.09 -7.11 7.65
N VAL A 52 7.20 -6.14 7.87
CA VAL A 52 7.23 -4.82 7.23
C VAL A 52 7.14 -3.73 8.30
N PHE A 53 7.49 -2.51 7.94
CA PHE A 53 7.37 -1.33 8.79
C PHE A 53 6.59 -0.22 8.06
N PRO A 54 5.83 0.63 8.78
CA PRO A 54 5.07 1.70 8.16
C PRO A 54 5.96 2.84 7.66
N ILE A 55 5.59 3.46 6.54
CA ILE A 55 6.26 4.64 5.97
C ILE A 55 5.17 5.67 5.61
N LEU A 56 5.43 6.94 5.96
CA LEU A 56 4.62 8.09 5.59
C LEU A 56 5.56 9.16 5.02
N ASN A 57 5.31 9.65 3.82
CA ASN A 57 6.13 10.69 3.20
C ASN A 57 5.30 11.61 2.30
N LEU A 58 5.75 12.87 2.19
CA LEU A 58 5.33 13.80 1.16
C LEU A 58 6.57 14.12 0.30
N ALA A 59 6.76 13.35 -0.76
CA ALA A 59 7.87 13.58 -1.69
C ALA A 59 7.60 14.80 -2.59
N VAL A 60 8.68 15.42 -3.10
CA VAL A 60 8.62 16.54 -4.03
C VAL A 60 9.42 16.19 -5.29
N GLY A 61 8.78 16.24 -6.46
CA GLY A 61 9.38 15.90 -7.74
C GLY A 61 9.57 14.39 -7.96
N GLY A 62 10.58 14.00 -8.75
CA GLY A 62 10.83 12.61 -9.14
C GLY A 62 9.90 12.10 -10.25
N SER A 63 10.06 10.83 -10.65
CA SER A 63 9.29 10.24 -11.76
C SER A 63 7.78 10.27 -11.55
N GLY A 64 7.32 10.02 -10.33
CA GLY A 64 5.89 10.06 -9.96
C GLY A 64 5.36 11.46 -9.61
N GLY A 65 6.24 12.39 -9.20
CA GLY A 65 5.83 13.73 -8.75
C GLY A 65 5.95 14.84 -9.81
N GLY A 66 6.73 14.63 -10.87
CA GLY A 66 6.87 15.59 -11.98
C GLY A 66 7.79 16.79 -11.69
N ASP A 67 7.65 17.86 -12.47
CA ASP A 67 8.46 19.08 -12.30
C ASP A 67 7.95 19.92 -11.11
N ALA A 68 8.70 19.89 -10.01
CA ALA A 68 8.37 20.60 -8.77
C ALA A 68 8.20 22.12 -8.95
N ARG A 69 8.77 22.73 -10.00
CA ARG A 69 8.60 24.18 -10.27
C ARG A 69 7.16 24.57 -10.57
N GLN A 70 6.33 23.60 -10.98
CA GLN A 70 4.91 23.81 -11.27
C GLN A 70 4.01 23.60 -10.04
N GLY A 71 4.59 23.21 -8.90
CA GLY A 71 3.86 22.96 -7.67
C GLY A 71 3.37 24.24 -6.98
N SER A 72 2.33 24.10 -6.15
CA SER A 72 1.90 25.11 -5.19
C SER A 72 2.46 24.78 -3.80
N TYR A 73 2.96 25.79 -3.10
CA TYR A 73 3.63 25.62 -1.80
C TYR A 73 3.11 26.64 -0.77
N PRO A 74 2.89 26.26 0.50
CA PRO A 74 3.10 24.92 1.06
C PRO A 74 2.07 23.89 0.56
N ALA A 75 2.43 22.61 0.67
CA ALA A 75 1.52 21.48 0.47
C ALA A 75 1.67 20.57 1.68
N ASP A 76 0.55 20.16 2.28
CA ASP A 76 0.53 19.47 3.56
C ASP A 76 -0.13 18.09 3.43
N MET A 77 0.49 17.09 4.05
CA MET A 77 -0.10 15.78 4.28
C MET A 77 -0.31 15.63 5.79
N LEU A 78 -1.56 15.64 6.23
CA LEU A 78 -1.92 15.50 7.64
C LEU A 78 -2.25 14.05 7.97
N ILE A 79 -1.61 13.51 8.99
CA ILE A 79 -1.86 12.15 9.49
C ILE A 79 -2.30 12.26 10.95
N ASP A 80 -3.53 11.82 11.22
CA ASP A 80 -4.09 11.81 12.57
C ASP A 80 -3.55 10.61 13.38
N TRP A 81 -3.53 9.40 12.79
CA TRP A 81 -3.01 8.22 13.46
C TRP A 81 -2.56 7.13 12.48
N VAL A 82 -1.70 6.23 13.00
CA VAL A 82 -1.38 4.92 12.42
C VAL A 82 -1.65 3.87 13.49
N ARG A 83 -2.34 2.79 13.12
CA ARG A 83 -2.69 1.68 14.02
C ARG A 83 -2.46 0.35 13.31
N VAL A 84 -1.94 -0.63 14.04
CA VAL A 84 -1.71 -2.02 13.58
C VAL A 84 -2.35 -2.95 14.60
N PHE A 85 -3.09 -3.97 14.14
CA PHE A 85 -3.86 -4.91 14.95
C PHE A 85 -3.55 -6.35 14.54
#